data_AF-A0A066RYE6-F1
#
_entry.id   AF-A0A066RYE6-F1
#
_cell.length_a   1.000
_cell.length_b   1.000
_cell.length_c   1.000
_cell.angle_alpha   90.00
_cell.angle_beta   90.00
_cell.angle_gamma   90.00
#
_symmetry.space_group_name_H-M   'P 1'
#
loop_
_entity.id
_entity.type
_entity.pdbx_description
1 polymer ?
#
loop_
_entity_poly.entity_id
_entity_poly.type
_entity_poly.pdbx_seq_one_letter_code
_entity_poly.pdbx_strand_id
1 'polypeptide(L)'
;MLKIKNRQRLSMIAAALLMISGCGGGKSGDRSLNLNGEPRLQDLQPYQASSPFAQSAMDCAVIYQQGQSCQIRDIAPLGYQKSGDLTPDDIAQRLLVSHSWMGDSFMDVVRGLPQEMLNLFKPLNVIVLSFEVRPSFYHSATASIYIDPRYLWRDVVEWSDIYQQDDYRSGFASRQRFIALQRYVDPASGNYVTYSNTFNEFTNYWRSEAEIRPGLFRLLAHELAHANDFLPPDLLDRLDASTSIQTNIDRNKSSQINQQLYQDHALKSGDLAQAAKSYFGGSSVKKVLAPEQAGATFEPDGAADFYGYYTAEEDVAMLFEAYMMWREYGVVSDVGFTTVPTTVDYSCDDLILGWGQRNRLAQKEVAPRAKLVSESILQQNLTAEFVPINNATPVDLPYGAGWCQSRTAVMSARFERLFGPAPVMESNRRYREEMSRD
;
A
#
# COMPACT_ATOMS: atom_id res chain seq x y z
N MET A 1 6.68 -59.13 -61.57
CA MET A 1 7.17 -58.59 -62.85
C MET A 1 6.41 -57.30 -63.14
N LEU A 2 7.15 -56.19 -63.31
CA LEU A 2 6.87 -55.03 -64.19
C LEU A 2 5.48 -54.35 -64.09
N LYS A 3 5.30 -53.03 -64.01
CA LYS A 3 6.14 -51.87 -64.35
C LYS A 3 5.30 -50.60 -64.00
N ILE A 4 5.90 -49.55 -63.40
CA ILE A 4 6.12 -48.21 -64.03
C ILE A 4 4.81 -47.39 -64.26
N LYS A 5 4.68 -46.09 -63.95
CA LYS A 5 5.62 -45.01 -63.62
C LYS A 5 4.85 -43.91 -62.88
N ASN A 6 5.51 -43.34 -61.88
CA ASN A 6 5.16 -42.07 -61.26
C ASN A 6 5.43 -40.91 -62.24
N ARG A 7 4.52 -39.93 -62.33
CA ARG A 7 4.87 -38.55 -62.64
C ARG A 7 4.00 -37.56 -61.86
N GLN A 8 4.72 -36.71 -61.16
CA GLN A 8 4.33 -35.70 -60.19
C GLN A 8 3.37 -34.65 -60.75
N ARG A 9 2.45 -34.18 -59.90
CA ARG A 9 2.00 -32.78 -59.88
C ARG A 9 1.89 -32.32 -58.44
N LEU A 10 2.61 -31.23 -58.13
CA LEU A 10 2.51 -30.45 -56.90
C LEU A 10 1.07 -29.97 -56.69
N SER A 11 0.58 -30.04 -55.46
CA SER A 11 -0.56 -29.23 -55.02
C SER A 11 -0.37 -28.87 -53.55
N MET A 12 -0.44 -27.57 -53.29
CA MET A 12 -0.47 -26.96 -51.96
C MET A 12 -1.68 -27.49 -51.18
N ILE A 13 -1.46 -27.89 -49.92
CA ILE A 13 -2.53 -28.19 -48.97
C ILE A 13 -2.48 -27.13 -47.87
N ALA A 14 -3.47 -26.24 -47.90
CA ALA A 14 -3.89 -25.48 -46.73
C ALA A 14 -4.72 -26.42 -45.84
N ALA A 15 -4.24 -26.69 -44.64
CA ALA A 15 -4.96 -27.49 -43.66
C ALA A 15 -5.90 -26.59 -42.84
N ALA A 16 -7.18 -26.62 -43.17
CA ALA A 16 -8.25 -26.29 -42.25
C ALA A 16 -8.49 -27.52 -41.35
N LEU A 17 -8.35 -27.36 -40.03
CA LEU A 17 -8.66 -28.41 -39.07
C LEU A 17 -9.79 -27.96 -38.14
N LEU A 18 -10.75 -28.86 -38.07
CA LEU A 18 -12.08 -28.73 -37.52
C LEU A 18 -12.12 -28.52 -36.01
N MET A 19 -13.11 -27.72 -35.64
CA MET A 19 -13.67 -27.53 -34.31
C MET A 19 -14.26 -28.85 -33.78
N ILE A 20 -13.93 -29.19 -32.54
CA ILE A 20 -14.76 -30.06 -31.70
C ILE A 20 -15.26 -29.23 -30.53
N SER A 21 -16.55 -28.95 -30.55
CA SER A 21 -17.35 -28.32 -29.51
C SER A 21 -17.58 -29.31 -28.36
N GLY A 22 -16.99 -29.03 -27.20
CA GLY A 22 -17.40 -29.62 -25.92
C GLY A 22 -18.36 -28.68 -25.21
N CYS A 23 -19.65 -28.95 -25.29
CA CYS A 23 -20.63 -28.42 -24.34
C CYS A 23 -20.50 -29.21 -23.04
N GLY A 24 -19.91 -28.59 -22.01
CA GLY A 24 -19.99 -29.03 -20.63
C GLY A 24 -20.76 -27.99 -19.82
N GLY A 25 -22.01 -28.29 -19.49
CA GLY A 25 -22.81 -27.49 -18.57
C GLY A 25 -22.18 -27.49 -17.18
N GLY A 26 -21.71 -26.32 -16.75
CA GLY A 26 -21.25 -26.04 -15.40
C GLY A 26 -22.08 -24.89 -14.84
N LYS A 27 -22.58 -25.08 -13.62
CA LYS A 27 -23.37 -24.16 -12.80
C LYS A 27 -22.86 -22.72 -12.90
N SER A 28 -23.77 -21.75 -12.89
CA SER A 28 -23.51 -20.32 -12.71
C SER A 28 -22.31 -20.10 -11.79
N GLY A 29 -21.18 -19.74 -12.40
CA GLY A 29 -19.90 -19.68 -11.73
C GLY A 29 -19.93 -18.64 -10.63
N ASP A 30 -19.65 -19.08 -9.41
CA ASP A 30 -19.32 -18.19 -8.30
C ASP A 30 -18.06 -17.42 -8.74
N ARG A 31 -18.24 -16.16 -9.18
CA ARG A 31 -17.12 -15.29 -9.48
C ARG A 31 -16.53 -14.86 -8.13
N SER A 32 -15.22 -15.00 -7.97
CA SER A 32 -14.52 -14.49 -6.78
C SER A 32 -14.97 -13.08 -6.46
N LEU A 33 -15.28 -12.79 -5.20
CA LEU A 33 -15.73 -11.46 -4.75
C LEU A 33 -14.66 -10.39 -4.94
N ASN A 34 -13.40 -10.82 -5.05
CA ASN A 34 -12.29 -9.99 -5.47
C ASN A 34 -11.34 -10.84 -6.33
N LEU A 35 -11.04 -10.36 -7.54
CA LEU A 35 -10.21 -11.05 -8.51
C LEU A 35 -8.96 -10.21 -8.79
N ASN A 36 -7.79 -10.68 -8.37
CA ASN A 36 -6.52 -9.99 -8.56
C ASN A 36 -6.49 -8.55 -7.99
N GLY A 37 -7.13 -8.32 -6.85
CA GLY A 37 -7.21 -7.00 -6.23
C GLY A 37 -8.36 -6.13 -6.73
N GLU A 38 -9.18 -6.63 -7.67
CA GLU A 38 -10.38 -5.95 -8.14
C GLU A 38 -11.63 -6.48 -7.39
N PRO A 39 -12.15 -5.76 -6.37
CA PRO A 39 -13.37 -6.15 -5.65
C PRO A 39 -14.62 -5.98 -6.53
N ARG A 40 -15.68 -6.74 -6.25
CA ARG A 40 -16.93 -6.74 -7.04
C ARG A 40 -17.82 -5.52 -6.75
N LEU A 41 -17.83 -5.05 -5.51
CA LEU A 41 -18.48 -3.82 -5.01
C LEU A 41 -20.00 -3.74 -5.25
N GLN A 42 -20.70 -4.88 -5.29
CA GLN A 42 -22.16 -4.92 -5.54
C GLN A 42 -23.02 -4.54 -4.33
N ASP A 43 -22.47 -4.68 -3.12
CA ASP A 43 -23.19 -4.50 -1.85
C ASP A 43 -22.92 -3.11 -1.22
N LEU A 44 -22.47 -2.14 -2.01
CA LEU A 44 -22.19 -0.78 -1.54
C LEU A 44 -23.48 0.01 -1.30
N GLN A 45 -23.47 0.79 -0.23
CA GLN A 45 -24.49 1.78 0.09
C GLN A 45 -23.83 3.06 0.65
N PRO A 46 -24.46 4.23 0.50
CA PRO A 46 -23.98 5.45 1.14
C PRO A 46 -24.03 5.32 2.66
N TYR A 47 -22.95 5.68 3.34
CA TYR A 47 -22.94 5.75 4.81
C TYR A 47 -23.98 6.75 5.32
N GLN A 48 -24.11 7.89 4.64
CA GLN A 48 -25.20 8.84 4.84
C GLN A 48 -26.20 8.74 3.69
N ALA A 49 -27.32 8.07 3.92
CA ALA A 49 -28.37 7.88 2.91
C ALA A 49 -28.93 9.20 2.35
N SER A 50 -28.91 10.28 3.14
CA SER A 50 -29.35 11.61 2.73
C SER A 50 -28.26 12.46 2.07
N SER A 51 -27.06 11.91 1.83
CA SER A 51 -25.98 12.64 1.18
C SER A 51 -26.42 13.10 -0.22
N PRO A 52 -26.19 14.37 -0.59
CA PRO A 52 -26.48 14.85 -1.94
C PRO A 52 -25.61 14.17 -3.00
N PHE A 53 -24.53 13.49 -2.60
CA PHE A 53 -23.61 12.77 -3.48
C PHE A 53 -23.87 11.26 -3.52
N ALA A 54 -24.89 10.76 -2.82
CA ALA A 54 -25.13 9.32 -2.65
C ALA A 54 -25.09 8.53 -3.97
N GLN A 55 -25.87 8.96 -4.97
CA GLN A 55 -25.92 8.26 -6.25
C GLN A 55 -24.63 8.42 -7.07
N SER A 56 -24.11 9.64 -7.20
CA SER A 56 -22.92 9.88 -8.00
C SER A 56 -21.66 9.26 -7.39
N ALA A 57 -21.60 9.12 -6.06
CA ALA A 57 -20.54 8.38 -5.37
C ALA A 57 -20.62 6.88 -5.70
N MET A 58 -21.81 6.27 -5.63
CA MET A 58 -21.98 4.86 -5.99
C MET A 58 -21.60 4.59 -7.44
N ASP A 59 -22.06 5.44 -8.37
CA ASP A 59 -21.74 5.30 -9.79
C ASP A 59 -20.23 5.44 -10.03
N CYS A 60 -19.59 6.42 -9.38
CA CYS A 60 -18.15 6.67 -9.51
C CYS A 60 -17.28 5.53 -8.94
N ALA A 61 -17.68 4.93 -7.82
CA ALA A 61 -16.91 3.89 -7.12
C ALA A 61 -16.69 2.60 -7.94
N VAL A 62 -17.50 2.35 -8.97
CA VAL A 62 -17.41 1.12 -9.76
C VAL A 62 -17.07 1.36 -11.23
N ILE A 63 -17.08 2.61 -11.68
CA ILE A 63 -16.96 2.93 -13.11
C ILE A 63 -15.61 2.53 -13.71
N TYR A 64 -14.55 2.49 -12.90
CA TYR A 64 -13.21 2.09 -13.36
C TYR A 64 -13.14 0.64 -13.84
N GLN A 65 -13.99 -0.24 -13.32
CA GLN A 65 -14.09 -1.65 -13.73
C GLN A 65 -14.55 -1.79 -15.19
N GLN A 66 -15.09 -0.71 -15.76
CA GLN A 66 -15.52 -0.62 -17.16
C GLN A 66 -14.48 0.11 -18.04
N GLY A 67 -13.30 0.42 -17.49
CA GLY A 67 -12.27 1.22 -18.17
C GLY A 67 -12.65 2.70 -18.34
N GLN A 68 -13.52 3.20 -17.46
CA GLN A 68 -14.07 4.56 -17.52
C GLN A 68 -13.64 5.40 -16.29
N SER A 69 -13.95 6.70 -16.33
CA SER A 69 -13.58 7.67 -15.31
C SER A 69 -14.76 8.56 -14.95
N CYS A 70 -14.85 8.95 -13.68
CA CYS A 70 -15.90 9.84 -13.19
C CYS A 70 -15.78 11.23 -13.84
N GLN A 71 -16.92 11.81 -14.24
CA GLN A 71 -16.95 13.18 -14.75
C GLN A 71 -16.95 14.16 -13.57
N ILE A 72 -16.15 15.22 -13.66
CA ILE A 72 -16.08 16.26 -12.62
C ILE A 72 -17.45 16.89 -12.36
N ARG A 73 -18.25 17.08 -13.42
CA ARG A 73 -19.61 17.64 -13.31
C ARG A 73 -20.60 16.76 -12.53
N ASP A 74 -20.35 15.45 -12.45
CA ASP A 74 -21.24 14.50 -11.78
C ASP A 74 -20.79 14.31 -10.32
N ILE A 75 -19.48 14.25 -10.11
CA ILE A 75 -18.85 14.22 -8.79
C ILE A 75 -17.44 14.84 -8.87
N ALA A 76 -17.26 15.97 -8.20
CA ALA A 76 -15.98 16.65 -8.10
C ALA A 76 -15.26 16.27 -6.79
N PRO A 77 -13.92 16.37 -6.75
CA PRO A 77 -13.14 16.12 -5.54
C PRO A 77 -13.60 16.97 -4.36
N LEU A 78 -13.45 16.48 -3.14
CA LEU A 78 -13.86 17.15 -1.89
C LEU A 78 -13.32 18.58 -1.75
N GLY A 79 -12.12 18.83 -2.25
CA GLY A 79 -11.47 20.14 -2.24
C GLY A 79 -11.80 21.04 -3.42
N TYR A 80 -12.52 20.55 -4.44
CA TYR A 80 -12.83 21.33 -5.64
C TYR A 80 -13.65 22.58 -5.29
N GLN A 81 -13.07 23.77 -5.50
CA GLN A 81 -13.70 25.06 -5.18
C GLN A 81 -14.13 25.20 -3.71
N LYS A 82 -13.60 24.37 -2.82
CA LYS A 82 -13.91 24.45 -1.40
C LYS A 82 -13.00 25.48 -0.74
N SER A 83 -13.59 26.51 -0.15
CA SER A 83 -12.84 27.43 0.71
C SER A 83 -12.59 26.81 2.08
N GLY A 84 -11.34 26.88 2.54
CA GLY A 84 -10.94 26.45 3.88
C GLY A 84 -10.72 24.96 4.03
N ASP A 85 -10.93 24.49 5.26
CA ASP A 85 -10.57 23.15 5.71
C ASP A 85 -11.72 22.14 5.52
N LEU A 86 -11.36 20.86 5.32
CA LEU A 86 -12.32 19.76 5.34
C LEU A 86 -12.75 19.45 6.77
N THR A 87 -14.03 19.16 6.92
CA THR A 87 -14.62 18.64 8.14
C THR A 87 -14.86 17.12 8.03
N PRO A 88 -14.98 16.39 9.15
CA PRO A 88 -15.41 14.99 9.12
C PRO A 88 -16.74 14.78 8.38
N ASP A 89 -17.66 15.74 8.43
CA ASP A 89 -18.96 15.65 7.74
C ASP A 89 -18.81 15.72 6.21
N ASP A 90 -17.85 16.50 5.70
CA ASP A 90 -17.53 16.51 4.27
C ASP A 90 -17.09 15.10 3.81
N ILE A 91 -16.24 14.43 4.60
CA ILE A 91 -15.77 13.06 4.32
C ILE A 91 -16.93 12.06 4.42
N ALA A 92 -17.77 12.17 5.45
CA ALA A 92 -18.91 11.29 5.66
C ALA A 92 -19.93 11.32 4.49
N GLN A 93 -20.08 12.47 3.82
CA GLN A 93 -20.94 12.60 2.65
C GLN A 93 -20.44 11.84 1.41
N ARG A 94 -19.14 11.50 1.36
CA ARG A 94 -18.49 10.75 0.26
C ARG A 94 -18.16 9.31 0.62
N LEU A 95 -18.60 8.85 1.79
CA LEU A 95 -18.32 7.53 2.31
C LEU A 95 -19.35 6.52 1.83
N LEU A 96 -18.87 5.45 1.18
CA LEU A 96 -19.64 4.27 0.83
C LEU A 96 -19.19 3.10 1.69
N VAL A 97 -20.15 2.30 2.14
CA VAL A 97 -19.90 1.14 3.00
C VAL A 97 -20.65 -0.07 2.49
N SER A 98 -20.07 -1.25 2.67
CA SER A 98 -20.83 -2.52 2.56
C SER A 98 -21.62 -2.82 3.84
N HIS A 99 -21.06 -2.47 5.00
CA HIS A 99 -21.65 -2.67 6.32
C HIS A 99 -21.54 -1.39 7.13
N SER A 100 -22.58 -1.02 7.88
CA SER A 100 -22.61 0.25 8.62
C SER A 100 -21.46 0.37 9.64
N TRP A 101 -21.11 -0.74 10.30
CA TRP A 101 -20.05 -0.77 11.30
C TRP A 101 -18.69 -0.31 10.75
N MET A 102 -18.41 -0.55 9.46
CA MET A 102 -17.19 -0.09 8.81
C MET A 102 -17.13 1.43 8.79
N GLY A 103 -18.26 2.06 8.44
CA GLY A 103 -18.40 3.52 8.44
C GLY A 103 -18.33 4.09 9.84
N ASP A 104 -18.98 3.46 10.82
CA ASP A 104 -18.93 3.89 12.22
C ASP A 104 -17.48 3.89 12.74
N SER A 105 -16.76 2.77 12.58
CA SER A 105 -15.37 2.67 13.04
C SER A 105 -14.42 3.61 12.31
N PHE A 106 -14.61 3.78 11.00
CA PHE A 106 -13.80 4.72 10.22
C PHE A 106 -14.04 6.17 10.68
N MET A 107 -15.31 6.56 10.85
CA MET A 107 -15.66 7.91 11.24
C MET A 107 -15.28 8.23 12.69
N ASP A 108 -15.24 7.25 13.58
CA ASP A 108 -14.70 7.42 14.94
C ASP A 108 -13.23 7.86 14.91
N VAL A 109 -12.43 7.26 14.03
CA VAL A 109 -11.04 7.69 13.80
C VAL A 109 -10.98 9.04 13.09
N VAL A 110 -11.72 9.22 11.99
CA VAL A 110 -11.68 10.47 11.19
C VAL A 110 -11.98 11.70 12.03
N ARG A 111 -12.95 11.62 12.96
CA ARG A 111 -13.29 12.74 13.85
C ARG A 111 -12.15 13.13 14.80
N GLY A 112 -11.22 12.21 15.07
CA GLY A 112 -10.03 12.44 15.91
C GLY A 112 -8.76 12.80 15.14
N LEU A 113 -8.80 12.84 13.80
CA LEU A 113 -7.62 13.16 12.99
C LEU A 113 -7.23 14.65 13.12
N PRO A 114 -5.93 14.98 13.04
CA PRO A 114 -5.50 16.37 12.94
C PRO A 114 -6.01 17.01 11.65
N GLN A 115 -6.26 18.33 11.69
CA GLN A 115 -6.87 19.07 10.58
C GLN A 115 -6.09 18.94 9.26
N GLU A 116 -4.76 18.87 9.35
CA GLU A 116 -3.89 18.67 8.18
C GLU A 116 -4.14 17.32 7.50
N MET A 117 -4.35 16.26 8.28
CA MET A 117 -4.68 14.93 7.77
C MET A 117 -6.07 14.91 7.11
N LEU A 118 -7.06 15.60 7.71
CA LEU A 118 -8.39 15.75 7.09
C LEU A 118 -8.28 16.44 5.72
N ASN A 119 -7.43 17.45 5.60
CA ASN A 119 -7.24 18.18 4.34
C ASN A 119 -6.59 17.32 3.24
N LEU A 120 -5.91 16.23 3.58
CA LEU A 120 -5.39 15.31 2.57
C LEU A 120 -6.48 14.55 1.81
N PHE A 121 -7.72 14.51 2.30
CA PHE A 121 -8.86 13.95 1.59
C PHE A 121 -9.37 14.85 0.44
N LYS A 122 -8.91 16.10 0.34
CA LYS A 122 -9.35 17.07 -0.67
C LYS A 122 -9.33 16.53 -2.12
N PRO A 123 -8.33 15.74 -2.54
CA PRO A 123 -8.32 15.22 -3.91
C PRO A 123 -9.30 14.07 -4.17
N LEU A 124 -10.00 13.57 -3.15
CA LEU A 124 -10.88 12.40 -3.31
C LEU A 124 -12.30 12.76 -3.74
N ASN A 125 -12.87 11.91 -4.60
CA ASN A 125 -14.30 11.88 -4.89
C ASN A 125 -15.06 10.99 -3.92
N VAL A 126 -14.55 9.78 -3.65
CA VAL A 126 -15.24 8.72 -2.90
C VAL A 126 -14.26 8.00 -1.98
N ILE A 127 -14.76 7.60 -0.81
CA ILE A 127 -14.09 6.70 0.12
C ILE A 127 -14.94 5.43 0.19
N VAL A 128 -14.36 4.26 -0.09
CA VAL A 128 -15.08 2.99 -0.18
C VAL A 128 -14.58 2.02 0.88
N LEU A 129 -15.47 1.57 1.76
CA LEU A 129 -15.20 0.54 2.77
C LEU A 129 -16.03 -0.70 2.44
N SER A 130 -15.40 -1.76 1.94
CA SER A 130 -16.12 -2.96 1.54
C SER A 130 -15.47 -4.23 2.09
N PHE A 131 -16.31 -5.18 2.53
CA PHE A 131 -15.88 -6.50 2.98
C PHE A 131 -15.05 -7.27 1.94
N GLU A 132 -15.16 -6.90 0.67
CA GLU A 132 -14.47 -7.51 -0.48
C GLU A 132 -13.11 -6.86 -0.80
N VAL A 133 -12.81 -5.68 -0.25
CA VAL A 133 -11.56 -4.95 -0.56
C VAL A 133 -10.38 -5.62 0.14
N ARG A 134 -9.43 -6.09 -0.66
CA ARG A 134 -8.09 -6.52 -0.23
C ARG A 134 -7.17 -6.59 -1.45
N PRO A 135 -6.03 -5.89 -1.45
CA PRO A 135 -5.61 -4.91 -0.44
C PRO A 135 -6.38 -3.59 -0.52
N SER A 136 -6.04 -2.63 0.35
CA SER A 136 -6.46 -1.23 0.19
C SER A 136 -5.74 -0.61 -1.02
N PHE A 137 -6.36 0.36 -1.69
CA PHE A 137 -5.73 1.06 -2.81
C PHE A 137 -6.41 2.40 -3.15
N TYR A 138 -5.66 3.29 -3.78
CA TYR A 138 -6.16 4.46 -4.50
C TYR A 138 -6.34 4.15 -6.00
N HIS A 139 -7.42 4.65 -6.60
CA HIS A 139 -7.65 4.54 -8.04
C HIS A 139 -7.74 5.92 -8.71
N SER A 140 -6.77 6.24 -9.56
CA SER A 140 -6.65 7.54 -10.24
C SER A 140 -7.85 7.90 -11.12
N ALA A 141 -8.40 6.95 -11.89
CA ALA A 141 -9.54 7.24 -12.76
C ALA A 141 -10.83 7.66 -12.01
N THR A 142 -10.93 7.36 -10.73
CA THR A 142 -12.10 7.73 -9.90
C THR A 142 -11.74 8.74 -8.82
N ALA A 143 -10.45 9.02 -8.63
CA ALA A 143 -9.91 9.71 -7.47
C ALA A 143 -10.53 9.18 -6.16
N SER A 144 -10.56 7.86 -5.99
CA SER A 144 -11.21 7.22 -4.85
C SER A 144 -10.25 6.29 -4.13
N ILE A 145 -10.41 6.16 -2.81
CA ILE A 145 -9.70 5.17 -2.00
C ILE A 145 -10.63 4.03 -1.62
N TYR A 146 -10.10 2.82 -1.61
CA TYR A 146 -10.77 1.59 -1.23
C TYR A 146 -10.00 1.01 -0.05
N ILE A 147 -10.65 0.80 1.08
CA ILE A 147 -9.98 0.41 2.33
C ILE A 147 -10.36 -1.03 2.70
N ASP A 148 -9.35 -1.87 2.92
CA ASP A 148 -9.51 -3.21 3.50
C ASP A 148 -10.06 -3.06 4.94
N PRO A 149 -11.23 -3.64 5.24
CA PRO A 149 -11.87 -3.52 6.56
C PRO A 149 -11.10 -4.23 7.68
N ARG A 150 -10.01 -4.95 7.38
CA ARG A 150 -9.04 -5.39 8.40
C ARG A 150 -8.49 -4.23 9.23
N TYR A 151 -8.44 -3.04 8.66
CA TYR A 151 -8.08 -1.81 9.37
C TYR A 151 -9.20 -1.25 10.25
N LEU A 152 -10.40 -1.86 10.28
CA LEU A 152 -11.60 -1.26 10.91
C LEU A 152 -12.33 -2.15 11.92
N TRP A 153 -12.22 -3.48 11.84
CA TRP A 153 -12.98 -4.36 12.76
C TRP A 153 -12.68 -4.08 14.24
N ARG A 154 -13.67 -4.19 15.11
CA ARG A 154 -13.57 -3.98 16.55
C ARG A 154 -13.79 -5.24 17.35
N ASP A 155 -14.57 -6.18 16.84
CA ASP A 155 -14.83 -7.47 17.49
C ASP A 155 -14.92 -8.64 16.50
N VAL A 156 -15.18 -9.83 17.04
CA VAL A 156 -15.27 -11.07 16.26
C VAL A 156 -16.43 -11.09 15.27
N VAL A 157 -17.53 -10.38 15.53
CA VAL A 157 -18.68 -10.33 14.63
C VAL A 157 -18.30 -9.53 13.39
N GLU A 158 -17.74 -8.33 13.59
CA GLU A 158 -17.25 -7.48 12.50
C GLU A 158 -16.12 -8.16 11.71
N TRP A 159 -15.20 -8.85 12.40
CA TRP A 159 -14.14 -9.63 11.74
C TRP A 159 -14.70 -10.74 10.84
N SER A 160 -15.75 -11.42 11.29
CA SER A 160 -16.36 -12.55 10.58
C SER A 160 -17.10 -12.12 9.32
N ASP A 161 -17.54 -10.86 9.24
CA ASP A 161 -18.18 -10.28 8.05
C ASP A 161 -17.17 -9.99 6.92
N ILE A 162 -15.87 -9.88 7.23
CA ILE A 162 -14.83 -9.59 6.24
C ILE A 162 -14.58 -10.81 5.35
N TYR A 163 -14.53 -10.61 4.03
CA TYR A 163 -14.20 -11.67 3.10
C TYR A 163 -12.77 -12.19 3.35
N GLN A 164 -12.67 -13.45 3.75
CA GLN A 164 -11.41 -14.09 4.08
C GLN A 164 -10.75 -14.61 2.81
N GLN A 165 -10.01 -13.73 2.14
CA GLN A 165 -9.10 -14.10 1.06
C GLN A 165 -7.67 -13.68 1.40
N ASP A 166 -6.67 -14.42 0.93
CA ASP A 166 -5.31 -13.91 0.95
C ASP A 166 -5.19 -12.75 -0.04
N ASP A 167 -4.21 -11.87 0.19
CA ASP A 167 -3.82 -10.90 -0.81
C ASP A 167 -3.44 -11.62 -2.11
N TYR A 168 -3.92 -11.15 -3.26
CA TYR A 168 -3.67 -11.80 -4.56
C TYR A 168 -2.18 -11.85 -4.94
N ARG A 169 -1.36 -10.98 -4.33
CA ARG A 169 0.09 -10.89 -4.52
C ARG A 169 0.85 -11.87 -3.62
N SER A 170 0.14 -12.58 -2.74
CA SER A 170 0.69 -13.67 -1.93
C SER A 170 1.42 -14.67 -2.84
N GLY A 171 2.73 -14.80 -2.65
CA GLY A 171 3.60 -15.67 -3.45
C GLY A 171 4.41 -14.97 -4.55
N PHE A 172 4.26 -13.66 -4.77
CA PHE A 172 5.18 -12.90 -5.62
C PHE A 172 6.55 -12.73 -4.94
N ALA A 173 6.54 -12.47 -3.63
CA ALA A 173 7.74 -12.36 -2.79
C ALA A 173 8.66 -13.59 -2.86
N SER A 174 8.11 -14.80 -3.02
CA SER A 174 8.88 -16.06 -3.02
C SER A 174 9.79 -16.23 -4.26
N ARG A 175 9.74 -15.30 -5.21
CA ARG A 175 10.59 -15.33 -6.41
C ARG A 175 11.97 -14.72 -6.14
N GLN A 176 12.13 -13.92 -5.08
CA GLN A 176 13.42 -13.45 -4.58
C GLN A 176 13.95 -14.38 -3.47
N ARG A 177 15.24 -14.25 -3.13
CA ARG A 177 15.84 -14.95 -1.98
C ARG A 177 15.82 -14.14 -0.69
N PHE A 178 15.06 -13.05 -0.67
CA PHE A 178 14.84 -12.22 0.49
C PHE A 178 13.35 -11.94 0.69
N ILE A 179 12.98 -11.61 1.93
CA ILE A 179 11.72 -10.96 2.27
C ILE A 179 12.06 -9.55 2.74
N ALA A 180 11.43 -8.55 2.11
CA ALA A 180 11.51 -7.17 2.57
C ALA A 180 10.45 -6.96 3.66
N LEU A 181 10.86 -6.39 4.79
CA LEU A 181 10.01 -6.15 5.95
C LEU A 181 10.15 -4.71 6.38
N GLN A 182 9.06 -4.18 6.91
CA GLN A 182 8.99 -2.86 7.51
C GLN A 182 8.22 -2.96 8.81
N ARG A 183 8.46 -2.06 9.77
CA ARG A 183 7.57 -1.77 10.89
C ARG A 183 7.80 -0.37 11.43
N TYR A 184 6.76 0.21 12.03
CA TYR A 184 6.91 1.43 12.81
C TYR A 184 7.02 1.11 14.29
N VAL A 185 8.07 1.65 14.90
CA VAL A 185 8.40 1.42 16.30
C VAL A 185 8.71 2.72 17.00
N ASP A 186 8.44 2.76 18.29
CA ASP A 186 8.94 3.81 19.16
C ASP A 186 10.49 3.74 19.18
N PRO A 187 11.21 4.83 18.86
CA PRO A 187 12.65 4.79 18.70
C PRO A 187 13.41 4.44 20.00
N ALA A 188 12.83 4.73 21.18
CA ALA A 188 13.47 4.51 22.47
C ALA A 188 13.31 3.08 22.98
N SER A 189 12.11 2.52 22.91
CA SER A 189 11.76 1.20 23.43
C SER A 189 11.81 0.10 22.35
N GLY A 190 11.73 0.47 21.08
CA GLY A 190 11.49 -0.45 19.97
C GLY A 190 10.06 -0.98 19.93
N ASN A 191 9.15 -0.61 20.82
CA ASN A 191 7.81 -1.18 20.82
C ASN A 191 7.02 -0.77 19.57
N TYR A 192 6.18 -1.67 19.08
CA TYR A 192 5.22 -1.34 18.05
C TYR A 192 4.24 -0.26 18.52
N VAL A 193 3.88 0.64 17.60
CA VAL A 193 2.81 1.63 17.85
C VAL A 193 1.48 1.23 17.23
N THR A 194 1.48 0.54 16.08
CA THR A 194 0.22 0.00 15.55
C THR A 194 -0.16 -1.30 16.27
N TYR A 195 -1.41 -1.76 16.11
CA TYR A 195 -1.86 -3.07 16.57
C TYR A 195 -1.99 -4.02 15.36
N SER A 196 -2.09 -5.33 15.61
CA SER A 196 -2.32 -6.28 14.52
C SER A 196 -3.70 -6.07 13.92
N ASN A 197 -3.77 -6.19 12.59
CA ASN A 197 -5.01 -6.16 11.83
C ASN A 197 -5.70 -7.52 11.75
N THR A 198 -5.13 -8.55 12.35
CA THR A 198 -5.66 -9.92 12.35
C THR A 198 -6.31 -10.23 13.69
N PHE A 199 -7.54 -10.73 13.66
CA PHE A 199 -8.22 -11.21 14.85
C PHE A 199 -7.45 -12.36 15.51
N ASN A 200 -7.34 -12.33 16.82
CA ASN A 200 -6.82 -13.42 17.62
C ASN A 200 -7.59 -13.50 18.94
N GLU A 201 -8.24 -14.64 19.19
CA GLU A 201 -9.10 -14.82 20.37
C GLU A 201 -8.38 -14.62 21.72
N PHE A 202 -7.06 -14.74 21.76
CA PHE A 202 -6.26 -14.63 22.98
C PHE A 202 -5.54 -13.28 23.12
N THR A 203 -5.11 -12.67 22.01
CA THR A 203 -4.22 -11.50 22.04
C THR A 203 -4.76 -10.27 21.32
N ASN A 204 -5.83 -10.40 20.54
CA ASN A 204 -6.42 -9.32 19.73
C ASN A 204 -7.87 -9.67 19.41
N TYR A 205 -8.69 -9.89 20.45
CA TYR A 205 -10.10 -10.32 20.30
C TYR A 205 -11.05 -9.12 20.20
N TRP A 206 -10.57 -7.94 20.58
CA TRP A 206 -11.29 -6.67 20.51
C TRP A 206 -10.30 -5.54 20.22
N ARG A 207 -10.74 -4.48 19.54
CA ARG A 207 -9.96 -3.27 19.28
C ARG A 207 -10.75 -1.99 19.56
N SER A 208 -10.15 -1.12 20.34
CA SER A 208 -10.59 0.25 20.55
C SER A 208 -10.25 1.14 19.35
N GLU A 209 -10.89 2.30 19.28
CA GLU A 209 -10.52 3.38 18.37
C GLU A 209 -9.03 3.76 18.50
N ALA A 210 -8.48 3.83 19.72
CA ALA A 210 -7.06 4.11 19.94
C ALA A 210 -6.10 3.02 19.43
N GLU A 211 -6.55 1.77 19.34
CA GLU A 211 -5.78 0.65 18.80
C GLU A 211 -5.87 0.59 17.27
N ILE A 212 -7.02 0.98 16.71
CA ILE A 212 -7.26 1.06 15.27
C ILE A 212 -6.52 2.26 14.65
N ARG A 213 -6.60 3.43 15.30
CA ARG A 213 -6.17 4.72 14.77
C ARG A 213 -4.75 4.70 14.18
N PRO A 214 -3.70 4.19 14.85
CA PRO A 214 -2.34 4.27 14.30
C PRO A 214 -2.15 3.44 13.03
N GLY A 215 -2.82 2.29 12.95
CA GLY A 215 -2.78 1.43 11.75
C GLY A 215 -3.52 2.06 10.58
N LEU A 216 -4.71 2.61 10.83
CA LEU A 216 -5.51 3.31 9.82
C LEU A 216 -4.86 4.63 9.39
N PHE A 217 -4.26 5.39 10.31
CA PHE A 217 -3.55 6.63 9.99
C PHE A 217 -2.39 6.37 9.03
N ARG A 218 -1.59 5.33 9.30
CA ARG A 218 -0.51 4.91 8.41
C ARG A 218 -1.02 4.63 7.00
N LEU A 219 -2.07 3.81 6.89
CA LEU A 219 -2.70 3.49 5.61
C LEU A 219 -3.22 4.75 4.91
N LEU A 220 -3.94 5.61 5.62
CA LEU A 220 -4.46 6.84 5.05
C LEU A 220 -3.34 7.77 4.60
N ALA A 221 -2.23 7.87 5.33
CA ALA A 221 -1.09 8.70 4.91
C ALA A 221 -0.55 8.20 3.56
N HIS A 222 -0.46 6.89 3.37
CA HIS A 222 -0.06 6.27 2.11
C HIS A 222 -1.04 6.55 0.97
N GLU A 223 -2.31 6.16 1.13
CA GLU A 223 -3.30 6.25 0.06
C GLU A 223 -3.63 7.70 -0.32
N LEU A 224 -3.63 8.61 0.67
CA LEU A 224 -3.83 10.02 0.43
C LEU A 224 -2.59 10.67 -0.18
N ALA A 225 -1.39 10.13 0.01
CA ALA A 225 -0.21 10.60 -0.73
C ALA A 225 -0.38 10.34 -2.24
N HIS A 226 -0.88 9.16 -2.64
CA HIS A 226 -1.23 8.92 -4.04
C HIS A 226 -2.29 9.92 -4.53
N ALA A 227 -3.35 10.14 -3.76
CA ALA A 227 -4.39 11.10 -4.15
C ALA A 227 -3.83 12.51 -4.38
N ASN A 228 -2.96 12.99 -3.50
CA ASN A 228 -2.31 14.31 -3.59
C ASN A 228 -1.15 14.34 -4.61
N ASP A 229 -0.59 13.21 -5.01
CA ASP A 229 0.37 13.15 -6.11
C ASP A 229 -0.32 13.26 -7.47
N PHE A 230 -1.43 12.53 -7.66
CA PHE A 230 -2.20 12.54 -8.89
C PHE A 230 -3.00 13.83 -9.09
N LEU A 231 -3.54 14.39 -8.01
CA LEU A 231 -4.34 15.62 -7.97
C LEU A 231 -3.81 16.55 -6.87
N PRO A 232 -2.63 17.19 -7.09
CA PRO A 232 -2.01 18.03 -6.07
C PRO A 232 -2.87 19.24 -5.69
N PRO A 233 -2.71 19.79 -4.46
CA PRO A 233 -3.55 20.88 -3.96
C PRO A 233 -3.70 22.06 -4.94
N ASP A 234 -2.60 22.48 -5.58
CA ASP A 234 -2.59 23.57 -6.56
C ASP A 234 -3.37 23.29 -7.85
N LEU A 235 -3.66 22.02 -8.14
CA LEU A 235 -4.43 21.61 -9.31
C LEU A 235 -5.94 21.62 -9.03
N LEU A 236 -6.37 21.40 -7.79
CA LEU A 236 -7.79 21.21 -7.46
C LEU A 236 -8.67 22.39 -7.89
N ASP A 237 -8.21 23.63 -7.72
CA ASP A 237 -8.97 24.82 -8.13
C ASP A 237 -8.98 25.09 -9.64
N ARG A 238 -8.20 24.32 -10.42
CA ARG A 238 -8.01 24.49 -11.86
C ARG A 238 -8.55 23.33 -12.70
N LEU A 239 -9.25 22.38 -12.08
CA LEU A 239 -9.83 21.25 -12.80
C LEU A 239 -10.86 21.72 -13.84
N ASP A 240 -10.75 21.17 -15.04
CA ASP A 240 -11.70 21.37 -16.13
C ASP A 240 -12.96 20.53 -15.86
N ALA A 241 -14.00 21.19 -15.37
CA ALA A 241 -15.28 20.60 -15.01
C ALA A 241 -16.02 19.91 -16.17
N SER A 242 -15.64 20.19 -17.42
CA SER A 242 -16.25 19.59 -18.61
C SER A 242 -15.71 18.20 -18.95
N THR A 243 -14.70 17.72 -18.20
CA THR A 243 -13.99 16.47 -18.49
C THR A 243 -13.97 15.51 -17.30
N SER A 244 -13.39 14.33 -17.54
CA SER A 244 -13.22 13.32 -16.50
C SER A 244 -12.05 13.63 -15.57
N ILE A 245 -12.04 12.98 -14.40
CA ILE A 245 -10.90 12.98 -13.48
C ILE A 245 -9.63 12.53 -14.19
N GLN A 246 -9.68 11.40 -14.90
CA GLN A 246 -8.50 10.86 -15.59
C GLN A 246 -7.98 11.84 -16.63
N THR A 247 -8.86 12.50 -17.38
CA THR A 247 -8.46 13.52 -18.37
C THR A 247 -7.75 14.70 -17.72
N ASN A 248 -8.21 15.17 -16.54
CA ASN A 248 -7.52 16.22 -15.80
C ASN A 248 -6.15 15.78 -15.31
N ILE A 249 -6.04 14.56 -14.79
CA ILE A 249 -4.77 13.96 -14.37
C ILE A 249 -3.79 13.88 -15.56
N ASP A 250 -4.22 13.33 -16.69
CA ASP A 250 -3.37 13.13 -17.86
C ASP A 250 -2.83 14.46 -18.42
N ARG A 251 -3.67 15.50 -18.47
CA ARG A 251 -3.30 16.84 -18.93
C ARG A 251 -2.28 17.52 -18.01
N ASN A 252 -2.24 17.15 -16.74
CA ASN A 252 -1.38 17.75 -15.72
C ASN A 252 -0.32 16.79 -15.19
N LYS A 253 -0.03 15.70 -15.93
CA LYS A 253 0.94 14.69 -15.48
C LYS A 253 2.30 15.27 -15.12
N SER A 254 2.78 16.28 -15.86
CA SER A 254 4.06 16.94 -15.59
C SER A 254 4.13 17.73 -14.29
N SER A 255 2.99 18.05 -13.66
CA SER A 255 2.94 18.73 -12.37
C SER A 255 2.76 17.79 -11.18
N GLN A 256 2.75 16.47 -11.42
CA GLN A 256 2.70 15.49 -10.33
C GLN A 256 4.00 15.51 -9.52
N ILE A 257 3.88 15.23 -8.23
CA ILE A 257 4.98 15.26 -7.27
C ILE A 257 6.01 14.18 -7.61
N ASN A 258 5.56 13.01 -8.08
CA ASN A 258 6.45 11.93 -8.52
C ASN A 258 7.37 12.36 -9.67
N GLN A 259 6.91 13.25 -10.56
CA GLN A 259 7.73 13.74 -11.68
C GLN A 259 8.82 14.67 -11.17
N GLN A 260 8.49 15.55 -10.23
CA GLN A 260 9.45 16.43 -9.59
C GLN A 260 10.48 15.62 -8.77
N LEU A 261 10.01 14.67 -7.95
CA LEU A 261 10.86 13.80 -7.16
C LEU A 261 11.84 13.01 -8.04
N TYR A 262 11.36 12.47 -9.17
CA TYR A 262 12.23 11.76 -10.12
C TYR A 262 13.27 12.68 -10.75
N GLN A 263 12.90 13.91 -11.13
CA GLN A 263 13.84 14.86 -11.73
C GLN A 263 14.94 15.30 -10.77
N ASP A 264 14.58 15.58 -9.51
CA ASP A 264 15.50 16.14 -8.52
C ASP A 264 16.28 15.05 -7.77
N HIS A 265 15.64 13.91 -7.52
CA HIS A 265 16.13 12.87 -6.59
C HIS A 265 15.73 11.44 -7.00
N ALA A 266 15.91 11.07 -8.28
CA ALA A 266 15.66 9.70 -8.75
C ALA A 266 16.37 8.62 -7.92
N LEU A 267 15.66 7.53 -7.66
CA LEU A 267 16.25 6.26 -7.21
C LEU A 267 17.17 5.71 -8.29
N LYS A 268 18.32 5.17 -7.87
CA LYS A 268 19.40 4.79 -8.78
C LYS A 268 19.42 3.29 -9.08
N SER A 269 18.91 2.46 -8.16
CA SER A 269 19.03 1.01 -8.29
C SER A 269 18.04 0.40 -9.28
N GLY A 270 18.52 0.13 -10.50
CA GLY A 270 17.78 -0.67 -11.48
C GLY A 270 17.59 -2.13 -11.06
N ASP A 271 18.46 -2.68 -10.20
CA ASP A 271 18.32 -4.04 -9.67
C ASP A 271 17.18 -4.13 -8.66
N LEU A 272 17.07 -3.17 -7.74
CA LEU A 272 15.96 -3.12 -6.78
C LEU A 272 14.64 -2.77 -7.46
N ALA A 273 14.63 -1.89 -8.47
CA ALA A 273 13.46 -1.65 -9.30
C ALA A 273 12.95 -2.90 -10.02
N GLN A 274 13.86 -3.73 -10.56
CA GLN A 274 13.49 -5.01 -11.16
C GLN A 274 13.01 -6.03 -10.12
N ALA A 275 13.64 -6.05 -8.94
CA ALA A 275 13.21 -6.91 -7.85
C ALA A 275 11.80 -6.53 -7.39
N ALA A 276 11.51 -5.24 -7.18
CA ALA A 276 10.21 -4.72 -6.75
C ALA A 276 9.11 -5.05 -7.77
N LYS A 277 9.36 -4.90 -9.09
CA LYS A 277 8.40 -5.32 -10.13
C LYS A 277 8.05 -6.80 -10.09
N SER A 278 9.00 -7.65 -9.69
CA SER A 278 8.73 -9.07 -9.48
C SER A 278 7.97 -9.33 -8.19
N TYR A 279 8.36 -8.62 -7.13
CA TYR A 279 7.85 -8.76 -5.76
C TYR A 279 6.41 -8.28 -5.62
N PHE A 280 6.03 -7.17 -6.26
CA PHE A 280 4.72 -6.52 -6.11
C PHE A 280 3.84 -6.66 -7.36
N GLY A 281 4.46 -6.63 -8.55
CA GLY A 281 3.74 -6.71 -9.82
C GLY A 281 3.73 -8.10 -10.47
N GLY A 282 4.31 -9.12 -9.82
CA GLY A 282 4.33 -10.48 -10.37
C GLY A 282 5.12 -10.62 -11.68
N SER A 283 6.04 -9.70 -11.99
CA SER A 283 6.94 -9.82 -13.14
C SER A 283 7.92 -10.99 -12.97
N SER A 284 8.50 -11.47 -14.08
CA SER A 284 9.56 -12.49 -14.04
C SER A 284 10.85 -11.92 -13.41
N VAL A 285 11.50 -12.72 -12.55
CA VAL A 285 12.80 -12.34 -11.96
C VAL A 285 13.90 -12.39 -13.01
N LYS A 286 14.60 -11.27 -13.19
CA LYS A 286 15.78 -11.17 -14.06
C LYS A 286 17.09 -11.38 -13.31
N LYS A 287 17.12 -10.97 -12.05
CA LYS A 287 18.25 -11.13 -11.12
C LYS A 287 17.71 -11.48 -9.74
N VAL A 288 18.24 -12.55 -9.16
CA VAL A 288 17.93 -12.98 -7.81
C VAL A 288 18.93 -12.33 -6.86
N LEU A 289 18.45 -11.58 -5.88
CA LEU A 289 19.29 -10.97 -4.85
C LEU A 289 19.22 -11.76 -3.55
N ALA A 290 20.37 -11.94 -2.89
CA ALA A 290 20.41 -12.34 -1.50
C ALA A 290 20.05 -11.16 -0.57
N PRO A 291 19.60 -11.40 0.68
CA PRO A 291 19.24 -10.34 1.61
C PRO A 291 20.34 -9.29 1.81
N GLU A 292 21.60 -9.70 1.94
CA GLU A 292 22.76 -8.82 2.08
C GLU A 292 22.99 -7.96 0.83
N GLN A 293 22.77 -8.54 -0.36
CA GLN A 293 22.95 -7.84 -1.63
C GLN A 293 21.85 -6.80 -1.84
N ALA A 294 20.61 -7.14 -1.49
CA ALA A 294 19.50 -6.20 -1.52
C ALA A 294 19.76 -5.03 -0.56
N GLY A 295 20.15 -5.33 0.68
CA GLY A 295 20.54 -4.34 1.69
C GLY A 295 21.68 -3.42 1.26
N ALA A 296 22.80 -3.98 0.80
CA ALA A 296 23.95 -3.20 0.35
C ALA A 296 23.64 -2.31 -0.87
N THR A 297 22.64 -2.69 -1.68
CA THR A 297 22.17 -1.88 -2.80
C THR A 297 21.17 -0.81 -2.36
N PHE A 298 20.36 -1.10 -1.35
CA PHE A 298 19.32 -0.21 -0.80
C PHE A 298 19.91 0.90 0.07
N GLU A 299 20.88 0.56 0.92
CA GLU A 299 21.48 1.46 1.90
C GLU A 299 21.95 2.82 1.33
N PRO A 300 22.72 2.89 0.23
CA PRO A 300 23.21 4.15 -0.32
C PRO A 300 22.20 4.90 -1.23
N ASP A 301 20.99 4.37 -1.41
CA ASP A 301 19.98 4.96 -2.29
C ASP A 301 18.86 5.65 -1.48
N GLY A 302 18.02 6.44 -2.14
CA GLY A 302 17.14 7.40 -1.47
C GLY A 302 15.81 6.85 -0.94
N ALA A 303 15.52 5.56 -1.07
CA ALA A 303 14.19 5.03 -0.76
C ALA A 303 13.95 4.92 0.76
N ALA A 304 12.75 5.31 1.20
CA ALA A 304 12.30 5.12 2.59
C ALA A 304 11.91 3.66 2.89
N ASP A 305 11.51 2.92 1.86
CA ASP A 305 11.12 1.52 1.92
C ASP A 305 11.40 0.84 0.57
N PHE A 306 11.53 -0.50 0.56
CA PHE A 306 11.71 -1.26 -0.68
C PHE A 306 10.52 -1.10 -1.64
N TYR A 307 9.31 -0.89 -1.13
CA TYR A 307 8.11 -0.71 -1.96
C TYR A 307 8.21 0.50 -2.89
N GLY A 308 8.93 1.56 -2.48
CA GLY A 308 9.18 2.74 -3.31
C GLY A 308 9.94 2.48 -4.61
N TYR A 309 10.53 1.29 -4.80
CA TYR A 309 11.13 0.90 -6.09
C TYR A 309 10.13 0.36 -7.12
N TYR A 310 8.88 0.13 -6.74
CA TYR A 310 7.88 -0.49 -7.62
C TYR A 310 7.39 0.48 -8.71
N THR A 311 6.97 1.67 -8.30
CA THR A 311 6.56 2.78 -9.16
C THR A 311 7.07 4.11 -8.59
N ALA A 312 7.03 5.19 -9.38
CA ALA A 312 7.43 6.50 -8.87
C ALA A 312 6.41 7.05 -7.86
N GLU A 313 5.16 6.64 -8.02
CA GLU A 313 4.04 6.96 -7.15
C GLU A 313 4.19 6.27 -5.77
N GLU A 314 4.66 5.02 -5.73
CA GLU A 314 4.96 4.34 -4.46
C GLU A 314 6.10 5.02 -3.68
N ASP A 315 7.11 5.54 -4.38
CA ASP A 315 8.21 6.26 -3.76
C ASP A 315 7.72 7.51 -3.03
N VAL A 316 6.81 8.27 -3.67
CA VAL A 316 6.14 9.42 -3.05
C VAL A 316 5.34 8.97 -1.82
N ALA A 317 4.52 7.92 -1.95
CA ALA A 317 3.66 7.45 -0.86
C ALA A 317 4.46 6.96 0.35
N MET A 318 5.51 6.17 0.14
CA MET A 318 6.34 5.65 1.24
C MET A 318 7.15 6.75 1.95
N LEU A 319 7.65 7.75 1.20
CA LEU A 319 8.32 8.92 1.79
C LEU A 319 7.36 9.73 2.67
N PHE A 320 6.14 9.98 2.18
CA PHE A 320 5.14 10.74 2.91
C PHE A 320 4.59 9.97 4.12
N GLU A 321 4.31 8.67 3.98
CA GLU A 321 3.89 7.80 5.09
C GLU A 321 4.92 7.83 6.23
N ALA A 322 6.21 7.67 5.92
CA ALA A 322 7.27 7.70 6.91
C ALA A 322 7.32 9.03 7.67
N TYR A 323 7.19 10.16 6.96
CA TYR A 323 7.16 11.47 7.59
C TYR A 323 5.91 11.67 8.47
N MET A 324 4.71 11.33 7.98
CA MET A 324 3.47 11.52 8.73
C MET A 324 3.42 10.64 9.98
N MET A 325 3.95 9.41 9.91
CA MET A 325 4.08 8.54 11.09
C MET A 325 5.04 9.12 12.13
N TRP A 326 6.19 9.67 11.69
CA TRP A 326 7.10 10.38 12.59
C TRP A 326 6.45 11.62 13.20
N ARG A 327 5.72 12.40 12.41
CA ARG A 327 5.13 13.67 12.84
C ARG A 327 4.01 13.47 13.86
N GLU A 328 3.10 12.53 13.61
CA GLU A 328 1.93 12.29 14.46
C GLU A 328 2.27 11.46 15.71
N TYR A 329 3.09 10.40 15.56
CA TYR A 329 3.31 9.42 16.61
C TYR A 329 4.74 9.42 17.18
N GLY A 330 5.66 10.20 16.62
CA GLY A 330 7.08 10.19 17.02
C GLY A 330 7.80 8.87 16.70
N VAL A 331 7.21 8.03 15.85
CA VAL A 331 7.74 6.70 15.53
C VAL A 331 8.67 6.72 14.33
N VAL A 332 9.50 5.69 14.24
CA VAL A 332 10.45 5.53 13.15
C VAL A 332 10.27 4.16 12.49
N SER A 333 10.62 4.06 11.21
CA SER A 333 10.59 2.78 10.51
C SER A 333 11.83 1.95 10.81
N ASP A 334 11.63 0.69 11.19
CA ASP A 334 12.60 -0.37 10.91
C ASP A 334 12.30 -0.89 9.51
N VAL A 335 13.33 -0.98 8.66
CA VAL A 335 13.30 -1.65 7.35
C VAL A 335 14.36 -2.74 7.32
N GLY A 336 14.09 -3.84 6.64
CA GLY A 336 15.06 -4.94 6.57
C GLY A 336 14.83 -5.92 5.44
N PHE A 337 15.92 -6.57 5.03
CA PHE A 337 15.93 -7.69 4.10
C PHE A 337 16.32 -8.94 4.88
N THR A 338 15.42 -9.92 4.91
CA THR A 338 15.58 -11.18 5.66
C THR A 338 15.65 -12.38 4.73
N THR A 339 16.14 -13.51 5.23
CA THR A 339 16.08 -14.79 4.52
C THR A 339 14.64 -15.26 4.33
N VAL A 340 14.38 -15.96 3.23
CA VAL A 340 13.12 -16.71 3.06
C VAL A 340 13.16 -17.97 3.95
N PRO A 341 12.19 -18.18 4.84
CA PRO A 341 12.11 -19.37 5.68
C PRO A 341 12.01 -20.65 4.85
N THR A 342 12.60 -21.74 5.35
CA THR A 342 12.59 -23.05 4.69
C THR A 342 11.42 -23.94 5.12
N THR A 343 10.68 -23.54 6.15
CA THR A 343 9.49 -24.23 6.67
C THR A 343 8.23 -23.41 6.45
N VAL A 344 7.06 -24.06 6.45
CA VAL A 344 5.75 -23.38 6.38
C VAL A 344 5.33 -22.81 7.73
N ASP A 345 5.74 -23.47 8.82
CA ASP A 345 5.57 -23.03 10.20
C ASP A 345 6.88 -22.42 10.69
N TYR A 346 7.02 -21.12 10.47
CA TYR A 346 8.13 -20.30 10.95
C TYR A 346 7.61 -19.16 11.80
N SER A 347 8.39 -18.77 12.79
CA SER A 347 8.22 -17.57 13.61
C SER A 347 8.88 -16.36 12.95
N CYS A 348 8.61 -15.16 13.44
CA CYS A 348 9.34 -13.98 12.97
C CYS A 348 10.85 -14.05 13.22
N ASP A 349 11.33 -14.82 14.20
CA ASP A 349 12.77 -14.93 14.46
C ASP A 349 13.49 -15.91 13.54
N ASP A 350 12.74 -16.66 12.74
CA ASP A 350 13.29 -17.46 11.62
C ASP A 350 13.52 -16.59 10.36
N LEU A 351 13.03 -15.35 10.35
CA LEU A 351 13.33 -14.34 9.35
C LEU A 351 14.67 -13.67 9.71
N ILE A 352 15.76 -14.28 9.27
CA ILE A 352 17.12 -13.86 9.63
C ILE A 352 17.53 -12.63 8.81
N LEU A 353 17.90 -11.54 9.49
CA LEU A 353 18.36 -10.30 8.87
C LEU A 353 19.70 -10.49 8.15
N GLY A 354 19.70 -10.23 6.84
CA GLY A 354 20.93 -9.97 6.08
C GLY A 354 21.32 -8.49 6.07
N TRP A 355 20.33 -7.61 6.24
CA TRP A 355 20.51 -6.17 6.41
C TRP A 355 19.26 -5.56 7.03
N GLY A 356 19.40 -4.56 7.87
CA GLY A 356 18.28 -3.78 8.37
C GLY A 356 18.71 -2.48 9.03
N GLN A 357 17.80 -1.51 9.06
CA GLN A 357 18.05 -0.18 9.60
C GLN A 357 16.79 0.35 10.29
N ARG A 358 16.96 0.90 11.48
CA ARG A 358 15.99 1.72 12.20
C ARG A 358 16.17 3.18 11.82
N ASN A 359 15.05 3.88 11.70
CA ASN A 359 14.95 5.30 11.39
C ASN A 359 15.49 5.64 9.99
N ARG A 360 14.99 4.92 8.98
CA ARG A 360 15.35 5.14 7.57
C ARG A 360 15.07 6.58 7.11
N LEU A 361 14.03 7.22 7.66
CA LEU A 361 13.70 8.62 7.36
C LEU A 361 14.85 9.60 7.63
N ALA A 362 15.69 9.32 8.64
CA ALA A 362 16.84 10.15 9.00
C ALA A 362 18.09 9.90 8.13
N GLN A 363 18.04 8.95 7.19
CA GLN A 363 19.15 8.70 6.27
C GLN A 363 19.37 9.93 5.36
N LYS A 364 20.64 10.28 5.12
CA LYS A 364 21.02 11.50 4.38
C LYS A 364 20.46 11.56 2.96
N GLU A 365 20.30 10.40 2.34
CA GLU A 365 19.74 10.25 1.00
C GLU A 365 18.21 10.25 0.99
N VAL A 366 17.55 10.01 2.12
CA VAL A 366 16.09 9.87 2.26
C VAL A 366 15.45 11.17 2.75
N ALA A 367 16.01 11.79 3.79
CA ALA A 367 15.40 12.97 4.44
C ALA A 367 15.13 14.15 3.48
N PRO A 368 16.03 14.53 2.55
CA PRO A 368 15.74 15.59 1.59
C PRO A 368 14.57 15.26 0.64
N ARG A 369 14.43 13.98 0.27
CA ARG A 369 13.35 13.49 -0.60
C ARG A 369 12.01 13.53 0.11
N ALA A 370 11.99 13.06 1.36
CA ALA A 370 10.81 13.10 2.21
C ALA A 370 10.37 14.55 2.48
N LYS A 371 11.33 15.46 2.66
CA LYS A 371 11.04 16.90 2.79
C LYS A 371 10.36 17.44 1.55
N LEU A 372 10.93 17.23 0.36
CA LEU A 372 10.34 17.67 -0.90
C LEU A 372 8.90 17.18 -1.03
N VAL A 373 8.68 15.88 -0.86
CA VAL A 373 7.34 15.28 -0.97
C VAL A 373 6.38 15.89 0.06
N SER A 374 6.80 16.01 1.31
CA SER A 374 5.94 16.47 2.40
C SER A 374 5.60 17.96 2.27
N GLU A 375 6.55 18.80 1.86
CA GLU A 375 6.31 20.22 1.58
C GLU A 375 5.35 20.39 0.39
N SER A 376 5.50 19.57 -0.66
CA SER A 376 4.61 19.59 -1.83
C SER A 376 3.19 19.11 -1.52
N ILE A 377 3.00 18.08 -0.68
CA ILE A 377 1.67 17.59 -0.30
C ILE A 377 1.01 18.54 0.71
N LEU A 378 1.72 18.95 1.75
CA LEU A 378 1.15 19.76 2.84
C LEU A 378 1.07 21.26 2.51
N GLN A 379 1.78 21.72 1.47
CA GLN A 379 1.87 23.13 1.09
C GLN A 379 2.41 24.01 2.23
N GLN A 380 3.46 23.51 2.91
CA GLN A 380 4.06 24.14 4.08
C GLN A 380 5.59 24.12 3.98
N ASN A 381 6.25 25.08 4.65
CA ASN A 381 7.70 25.05 4.83
C ASN A 381 8.04 24.23 6.07
N LEU A 382 8.66 23.07 5.86
CA LEU A 382 8.98 22.08 6.88
C LEU A 382 10.46 22.12 7.27
N THR A 383 11.19 23.17 6.88
CA THR A 383 12.64 23.28 7.15
C THR A 383 12.98 23.11 8.63
N ALA A 384 12.21 23.71 9.53
CA ALA A 384 12.43 23.58 10.97
C ALA A 384 12.10 22.17 11.50
N GLU A 385 11.01 21.57 11.02
CA GLU A 385 10.59 20.21 11.40
C GLU A 385 11.61 19.15 10.95
N PHE A 386 12.29 19.36 9.83
CA PHE A 386 13.32 18.45 9.33
C PHE A 386 14.69 18.62 10.00
N VAL A 387 14.93 19.65 10.83
CA VAL A 387 16.19 19.78 11.59
C VAL A 387 16.44 18.58 12.51
N PRO A 388 15.51 18.18 13.41
CA PRO A 388 15.72 17.01 14.26
C PRO A 388 15.84 15.70 13.46
N ILE A 389 15.11 15.54 12.34
CA ILE A 389 15.23 14.36 11.47
C ILE A 389 16.64 14.27 10.89
N ASN A 390 17.17 15.36 10.33
CA ASN A 390 18.51 15.41 9.73
C ASN A 390 19.64 15.25 10.74
N ASN A 391 19.39 15.59 12.01
CA ASN A 391 20.36 15.43 13.10
C ASN A 391 20.32 14.04 13.74
N ALA A 392 19.25 13.28 13.52
CA ALA A 392 19.15 11.90 13.99
C ALA A 392 20.11 10.99 13.18
N THR A 393 20.64 9.97 13.84
CA THR A 393 21.47 8.95 13.19
C THR A 393 20.65 7.67 13.08
N PRO A 394 20.43 7.12 11.87
CA PRO A 394 19.85 5.80 11.71
C PRO A 394 20.66 4.73 12.46
N VAL A 395 19.99 3.69 12.94
CA VAL A 395 20.62 2.63 13.73
C VAL A 395 20.55 1.32 12.96
N ASP A 396 21.69 0.68 12.72
CA ASP A 396 21.71 -0.62 12.06
C ASP A 396 21.07 -1.69 12.95
N LEU A 397 20.18 -2.49 12.37
CA LEU A 397 19.64 -3.67 13.03
C LEU A 397 20.69 -4.80 12.98
N PRO A 398 20.81 -5.65 14.03
CA PRO A 398 21.90 -6.63 14.09
C PRO A 398 21.82 -7.67 12.97
N TYR A 399 22.90 -7.76 12.18
CA TYR A 399 23.08 -8.82 11.19
C TYR A 399 22.93 -10.21 11.83
N GLY A 400 22.19 -11.10 11.19
CA GLY A 400 21.97 -12.47 11.65
C GLY A 400 20.99 -12.62 12.81
N ALA A 401 20.41 -11.53 13.32
CA ALA A 401 19.32 -11.61 14.29
C ALA A 401 17.99 -11.94 13.60
N GLY A 402 17.08 -12.54 14.37
CA GLY A 402 15.69 -12.71 13.96
C GLY A 402 14.96 -11.36 13.87
N TRP A 403 13.93 -11.27 13.03
CA TRP A 403 13.22 -10.01 12.80
C TRP A 403 12.54 -9.48 14.07
N CYS A 404 11.91 -10.32 14.90
CA CYS A 404 11.31 -9.85 16.16
C CYS A 404 12.38 -9.48 17.18
N GLN A 405 13.42 -10.31 17.33
CA GLN A 405 14.55 -10.07 18.22
C GLN A 405 15.23 -8.73 17.92
N SER A 406 15.39 -8.39 16.64
CA SER A 406 16.05 -7.15 16.20
C SER A 406 15.37 -5.87 16.71
N ARG A 407 14.10 -5.96 17.14
CA ARG A 407 13.30 -4.81 17.58
C ARG A 407 13.87 -4.12 18.81
N THR A 408 14.32 -4.91 19.76
CA THR A 408 14.84 -4.42 21.05
C THR A 408 16.34 -4.65 21.16
N ALA A 409 16.94 -5.35 20.20
CA ALA A 409 18.38 -5.55 20.15
C ALA A 409 19.05 -4.27 19.66
N VAL A 410 19.74 -3.58 20.56
CA VAL A 410 20.67 -2.51 20.19
C VAL A 410 21.99 -3.16 19.76
N MET A 411 22.65 -2.64 18.74
CA MET A 411 24.04 -2.96 18.43
C MET A 411 24.94 -2.52 19.60
N SER A 412 25.02 -3.31 20.68
CA SER A 412 26.15 -3.21 21.60
C SER A 412 27.36 -3.75 20.87
N ALA A 413 28.35 -2.88 20.62
CA ALA A 413 29.59 -3.24 19.96
C ALA A 413 30.14 -4.57 20.49
N ARG A 414 30.35 -5.52 19.57
CA ARG A 414 31.10 -6.79 19.71
C ARG A 414 30.93 -7.56 21.03
N PHE A 415 30.47 -8.80 20.85
CA PHE A 415 30.67 -9.93 21.77
C PHE A 415 29.71 -9.98 22.97
N GLU A 416 28.54 -10.58 22.75
CA GLU A 416 27.89 -11.45 23.75
C GLU A 416 27.01 -12.46 23.02
N ARG A 417 27.65 -13.45 22.38
CA ARG A 417 27.04 -14.78 22.31
C ARG A 417 27.20 -15.34 23.70
N LEU A 418 26.06 -15.64 24.33
CA LEU A 418 25.83 -16.28 25.63
C LEU A 418 25.05 -15.31 26.53
N PHE A 419 23.73 -15.55 26.63
CA PHE A 419 22.76 -14.87 27.50
C PHE A 419 22.16 -13.54 26.98
N GLY A 420 21.55 -13.58 25.79
CA GLY A 420 20.51 -12.60 25.45
C GLY A 420 19.25 -12.83 26.30
N PRO A 421 18.43 -11.79 26.58
CA PRO A 421 17.13 -11.96 27.22
C PRO A 421 16.29 -12.95 26.42
N ALA A 422 15.41 -13.69 27.10
CA ALA A 422 14.51 -14.65 26.47
C ALA A 422 13.80 -14.00 25.26
N PRO A 423 13.63 -14.73 24.14
CA PRO A 423 12.93 -14.21 22.99
C PRO A 423 11.59 -13.65 23.45
N VAL A 424 11.29 -12.42 23.04
CA VAL A 424 9.93 -11.89 23.18
C VAL A 424 9.07 -12.84 22.36
N MET A 425 8.38 -13.74 23.04
CA MET A 425 7.53 -14.74 22.41
C MET A 425 6.27 -14.02 21.93
N GLU A 426 6.41 -13.30 20.83
CA GLU A 426 5.32 -12.62 20.17
C GLU A 426 4.51 -13.70 19.44
N SER A 427 3.52 -14.26 20.14
CA SER A 427 2.51 -15.17 19.56
C SER A 427 1.66 -14.48 18.49
N ASN A 428 1.81 -13.16 18.36
CA ASN A 428 1.18 -12.36 17.35
C ASN A 428 1.87 -12.60 16.00
N ARG A 429 1.14 -13.18 15.04
CA ARG A 429 1.59 -13.41 13.65
C ARG A 429 1.70 -12.09 12.85
N ARG A 430 1.91 -10.97 13.51
CA ARG A 430 1.96 -9.63 12.95
C ARG A 430 2.97 -9.51 11.82
N TYR A 431 4.13 -10.16 11.94
CA TYR A 431 5.14 -10.19 10.88
C TYR A 431 4.57 -10.66 9.53
N ARG A 432 3.49 -11.47 9.52
CA ARG A 432 2.82 -11.89 8.28
C ARG A 432 2.09 -10.75 7.60
N GLU A 433 1.53 -9.81 8.37
CA GLU A 433 0.97 -8.56 7.83
C GLU A 433 2.07 -7.69 7.23
N GLU A 434 3.27 -7.72 7.80
CA GLU A 434 4.44 -6.99 7.30
C GLU A 434 5.02 -7.58 6.01
N MET A 435 4.69 -8.84 5.72
CA MET A 435 5.03 -9.51 4.46
C MET A 435 3.98 -9.30 3.36
N SER A 436 2.75 -8.97 3.74
CA SER A 436 1.59 -8.82 2.84
C SER A 436 1.18 -7.35 2.69
N ARG A 437 2.15 -6.43 2.82
CA ARG A 437 1.93 -5.08 3.35
C ARG A 437 1.43 -4.04 2.35
N ASP A 438 1.01 -4.49 1.20
CA ASP A 438 0.61 -3.59 0.12
C ASP A 438 -0.78 -3.93 -0.41
#